data_AF-A0A090WM57-F1
#
_entry.id   AF-A0A090WM57-F1
#
_cell.length_a   1.000
_cell.length_b   1.000
_cell.length_c   1.000
_cell.angle_alpha   90.00
_cell.angle_beta   90.00
_cell.angle_gamma   90.00
#
_symmetry.space_group_name_H-M   'P 1'
#
loop_
_entity.id
_entity.type
_entity.pdbx_description
1 polymer ?
#
loop_
_entity_poly.entity_id
_entity_poly.type
_entity_poly.pdbx_seq_one_letter_code
_entity_poly.pdbx_strand_id
1 'polypeptide(L)'
;MVAIKYGKDISLQFLRDNCFITRDGVSLLGIGIAAEKIGFNRFVTKLTSDDLEKLAPFPCILHWNQNHFVVLYGIKRKLLSKKRLYKVADPARGLVTINEQNFTKSWYKGSKDGVALLLDPTEKLNSFKLPEEKSIKLKYLLNFLKPYKKEVFQLLLGLFAGSLFSLIFPFLTQALIDKGIENNSLNIVFLILLAQVFIFLGFMVIEIVRNWVMLYIGARVNITIISNFLKKILQLPIRFFDTKQVGDFNQRIQDHARIEKFLTSQSLITMFSLVNFSVFLIVLLYYDYKILTVFTILTAIAIIWSILFLKKRKTLDYYLFQNKSENQESIYELINGVQEIKLNNFENYKRREWEKIQIKLFGVNLKLLKLNQFQLLGYDFINQLKNILVTFIAAREVIIGNITLGEMLAVAYIIGQMNSPYKSIGKFFQVISGCQFEPRKASRGTKPRRGRNPRTDYTRI
;
A
#
# COMPACT_ATOMS: atom_id res chain seq x y z
N MET A 1 2.16 -11.66 -18.56
CA MET A 1 2.41 -13.00 -17.97
C MET A 1 3.21 -13.88 -18.91
N VAL A 2 2.73 -14.11 -20.14
CA VAL A 2 3.47 -14.86 -21.18
C VAL A 2 4.84 -14.24 -21.45
N ALA A 3 4.92 -12.95 -21.79
CA ALA A 3 6.20 -12.25 -22.01
C ALA A 3 7.21 -12.42 -20.85
N ILE A 4 6.76 -12.31 -19.60
CA ILE A 4 7.59 -12.50 -18.39
C ILE A 4 8.17 -13.92 -18.33
N LYS A 5 7.42 -14.94 -18.76
CA LYS A 5 7.90 -16.33 -18.80
C LYS A 5 9.05 -16.51 -19.79
N TYR A 6 9.08 -15.72 -20.86
CA TYR A 6 10.17 -15.64 -21.83
C TYR A 6 11.22 -14.56 -21.48
N GLY A 7 11.25 -14.07 -20.23
CA GLY A 7 12.28 -13.15 -19.74
C GLY A 7 12.09 -11.68 -20.13
N LYS A 8 10.94 -11.31 -20.72
CA LYS A 8 10.63 -9.92 -21.12
C LYS A 8 9.62 -9.30 -20.16
N ASP A 9 10.07 -8.37 -19.32
CA ASP A 9 9.23 -7.64 -18.36
C ASP A 9 8.68 -6.34 -18.96
N ILE A 10 7.65 -6.48 -19.80
CA ILE A 10 7.05 -5.38 -20.56
C ILE A 10 5.95 -4.70 -19.74
N SER A 11 5.92 -3.37 -19.78
CA SER A 11 4.92 -2.58 -19.05
C SER A 11 3.48 -2.91 -19.48
N LEU A 12 2.57 -3.00 -18.50
CA LEU A 12 1.15 -3.23 -18.85
C LEU A 12 0.56 -2.06 -19.62
N GLN A 13 1.02 -0.82 -19.42
CA GLN A 13 0.51 0.31 -20.18
C GLN A 13 0.84 0.17 -21.67
N PHE A 14 2.08 -0.20 -22.00
CA PHE A 14 2.46 -0.49 -23.38
C PHE A 14 1.60 -1.61 -23.97
N LEU A 15 1.37 -2.70 -23.22
CA LEU A 15 0.49 -3.77 -23.69
C LEU A 15 -0.94 -3.27 -23.94
N ARG A 16 -1.51 -2.48 -23.03
CA ARG A 16 -2.87 -1.93 -23.16
C ARG A 16 -3.02 -1.04 -24.39
N ASP A 17 -2.06 -0.16 -24.62
CA ASP A 17 -2.08 0.77 -25.75
C ASP A 17 -2.00 0.02 -27.10
N ASN A 18 -1.38 -1.16 -27.12
CA ASN A 18 -1.23 -1.98 -28.33
C ASN A 18 -2.31 -3.08 -28.47
N CYS A 19 -3.09 -3.36 -27.42
CA CYS A 19 -4.16 -4.35 -27.44
C CYS A 19 -5.50 -3.80 -27.96
N PHE A 20 -5.61 -2.49 -28.26
CA PHE A 20 -6.84 -1.83 -28.72
C PHE A 20 -8.05 -2.11 -27.81
N ILE A 21 -7.89 -1.86 -26.52
CA ILE A 21 -8.93 -2.13 -25.51
C ILE A 21 -10.10 -1.16 -25.70
N THR A 22 -11.32 -1.70 -25.70
CA THR A 22 -12.59 -0.97 -25.78
C THR A 22 -13.34 -1.01 -24.44
N ARG A 23 -14.50 -0.36 -24.35
CA ARG A 23 -15.37 -0.44 -23.15
C ARG A 23 -15.83 -1.88 -22.87
N ASP A 24 -16.04 -2.67 -23.91
CA ASP A 24 -16.49 -4.07 -23.83
C ASP A 24 -15.34 -5.06 -23.57
N GLY A 25 -14.11 -4.54 -23.42
CA GLY A 25 -12.91 -5.32 -23.12
C GLY A 25 -11.95 -5.41 -24.30
N VAL A 26 -11.19 -6.51 -24.34
CA VAL A 26 -10.15 -6.74 -25.34
C VAL A 26 -10.50 -7.96 -26.17
N SER A 27 -10.35 -7.86 -27.49
CA SER A 27 -10.55 -9.00 -28.38
C SER A 27 -9.29 -9.88 -28.41
N LEU A 28 -9.47 -11.18 -28.68
CA LEU A 28 -8.34 -12.10 -28.86
C LEU A 28 -7.42 -11.66 -30.02
N LEU A 29 -8.01 -11.02 -31.04
CA LEU A 29 -7.29 -10.38 -32.14
C LEU A 29 -6.39 -9.23 -31.62
N GLY A 30 -6.91 -8.35 -30.77
CA GLY A 30 -6.14 -7.25 -30.18
C GLY A 30 -4.95 -7.75 -29.35
N ILE A 31 -5.16 -8.80 -28.54
CA ILE A 31 -4.06 -9.46 -27.80
C ILE A 31 -3.03 -10.04 -28.78
N GLY A 32 -3.50 -10.67 -29.85
CA GLY A 32 -2.63 -11.21 -30.90
C GLY A 32 -1.75 -10.16 -31.55
N ILE A 33 -2.33 -9.04 -32.01
CA ILE A 33 -1.61 -7.93 -32.64
C ILE A 33 -0.55 -7.35 -31.68
N ALA A 34 -0.90 -7.19 -30.40
CA ALA A 34 0.06 -6.73 -29.40
C ALA A 34 1.22 -7.72 -29.20
N ALA A 35 0.94 -9.02 -29.20
CA ALA A 35 1.96 -10.06 -29.09
C ALA A 35 2.90 -10.08 -30.30
N GLU A 36 2.35 -9.91 -31.50
CA GLU A 36 3.11 -9.82 -32.75
C GLU A 36 4.07 -8.63 -32.76
N LYS A 37 3.61 -7.47 -32.28
CA LYS A 37 4.44 -6.28 -32.13
C LYS A 37 5.62 -6.45 -31.16
N ILE A 38 5.50 -7.36 -30.21
CA ILE A 38 6.54 -7.70 -29.23
C ILE A 38 7.51 -8.77 -29.77
N GLY A 39 7.17 -9.40 -30.91
CA GLY A 39 7.99 -10.44 -31.53
C GLY A 39 7.53 -11.86 -31.25
N PHE A 40 6.25 -12.07 -30.91
CA PHE A 40 5.65 -13.41 -30.92
C PHE A 40 4.98 -13.70 -32.26
N ASN A 41 5.14 -14.91 -32.78
CA ASN A 41 4.20 -15.45 -33.76
C ASN A 41 2.90 -15.81 -33.04
N ARG A 42 1.76 -15.49 -33.67
CA ARG A 42 0.43 -15.73 -33.12
C ARG A 42 -0.32 -16.74 -33.96
N PHE A 43 -0.93 -17.72 -33.30
CA PHE A 43 -1.87 -18.64 -33.94
C PHE A 43 -3.13 -18.75 -33.09
N VAL A 44 -4.26 -18.38 -33.68
CA VAL A 44 -5.58 -18.51 -33.04
C VAL A 44 -6.23 -19.75 -33.60
N THR A 45 -6.61 -20.68 -32.73
CA THR A 45 -7.24 -21.93 -33.16
C THR A 45 -8.26 -22.41 -32.14
N LYS A 46 -9.18 -23.28 -32.59
CA LYS A 46 -10.07 -24.06 -31.75
C LYS A 46 -9.46 -25.43 -31.56
N LEU A 47 -9.27 -25.84 -30.31
CA LEU A 47 -8.63 -27.10 -29.96
C LEU A 47 -9.48 -27.87 -28.96
N THR A 48 -9.40 -29.19 -29.06
CA THR A 48 -9.87 -30.06 -27.97
C THR A 48 -8.83 -30.13 -26.86
N SER A 49 -9.20 -30.65 -25.68
CA SER A 49 -8.29 -30.86 -24.54
C SER A 49 -7.13 -31.79 -24.89
N ASP A 50 -7.36 -32.77 -25.77
CA ASP A 50 -6.34 -33.71 -26.22
C ASP A 50 -5.36 -33.03 -27.17
N ASP A 51 -5.87 -32.23 -28.11
CA ASP A 51 -5.05 -31.48 -29.06
C ASP A 51 -4.24 -30.38 -28.36
N LEU A 52 -4.81 -29.75 -27.33
CA LEU A 52 -4.13 -28.76 -26.51
C LEU A 52 -2.91 -29.35 -25.79
N GLU A 53 -2.96 -30.62 -25.37
CA GLU A 53 -1.80 -31.27 -24.72
C GLU A 53 -0.71 -31.63 -25.74
N LYS A 54 -1.09 -31.98 -26.97
CA LYS A 54 -0.15 -32.46 -28.00
C LYS A 54 0.48 -31.34 -28.83
N LEU A 55 -0.29 -30.30 -29.15
CA LEU A 55 0.05 -29.32 -30.20
C LEU A 55 0.38 -27.93 -29.64
N ALA A 56 -0.08 -27.59 -28.43
CA ALA A 56 0.03 -26.22 -27.95
C ALA A 56 1.40 -25.91 -27.31
N PRO A 57 2.08 -24.83 -27.72
CA PRO A 57 3.20 -24.29 -26.97
C PRO A 57 2.70 -23.70 -25.64
N PHE A 58 3.44 -23.94 -24.55
CA PHE A 58 3.14 -23.38 -23.23
C PHE A 58 4.14 -22.26 -22.86
N PRO A 59 3.67 -21.13 -22.30
CA PRO A 59 2.29 -20.84 -21.92
C PRO A 59 1.43 -20.26 -23.05
N CYS A 60 0.17 -20.69 -23.16
CA CYS A 60 -0.81 -20.17 -24.13
C CYS A 60 -1.96 -19.40 -23.43
N ILE A 61 -2.68 -18.59 -24.19
CA ILE A 61 -3.82 -17.79 -23.70
C ILE A 61 -5.12 -18.49 -24.11
N LEU A 62 -6.04 -18.69 -23.17
CA LEU A 62 -7.32 -19.34 -23.41
C LEU A 62 -8.45 -18.34 -23.24
N HIS A 63 -9.42 -18.38 -24.16
CA HIS A 63 -10.67 -17.66 -23.98
C HIS A 63 -11.57 -18.46 -23.03
N TRP A 64 -11.79 -17.92 -21.84
CA TRP A 64 -12.37 -18.62 -20.70
C TRP A 64 -13.79 -18.13 -20.44
N ASN A 65 -14.73 -19.06 -20.28
CA ASN A 65 -16.13 -18.76 -20.01
C ASN A 65 -16.78 -17.75 -20.98
N GLN A 66 -16.22 -17.57 -22.18
CA GLN A 66 -16.64 -16.58 -23.19
C GLN A 66 -16.65 -15.11 -22.74
N ASN A 67 -16.03 -14.79 -21.60
CA ASN A 67 -16.03 -13.43 -21.04
C ASN A 67 -14.74 -13.07 -20.31
N HIS A 68 -13.74 -13.95 -20.32
CA HIS A 68 -12.49 -13.78 -19.59
C HIS A 68 -11.32 -14.38 -20.34
N PHE A 69 -10.09 -13.97 -20.01
CA PHE A 69 -8.88 -14.57 -20.57
C PHE A 69 -8.00 -15.12 -19.45
N VAL A 70 -7.52 -16.35 -19.62
CA VAL A 70 -6.62 -17.02 -18.67
C VAL A 70 -5.38 -17.54 -19.39
N VAL A 71 -4.28 -17.72 -18.65
CA VAL A 71 -3.02 -18.23 -19.21
C VAL A 71 -2.79 -19.66 -18.73
N LEU A 72 -2.70 -20.62 -19.64
CA LEU A 72 -2.37 -22.00 -19.31
C LEU A 72 -0.85 -22.18 -19.32
N TYR A 73 -0.26 -22.50 -18.15
CA TYR A 73 1.18 -22.70 -17.99
C TYR A 73 1.66 -24.13 -18.29
N GLY A 74 0.74 -25.08 -18.36
CA GLY A 74 1.04 -26.47 -18.69
C GLY A 74 0.09 -27.46 -18.02
N ILE A 75 0.18 -28.69 -18.48
CA ILE A 75 -0.67 -29.83 -18.07
C ILE A 75 0.22 -30.85 -17.37
N LYS A 76 -0.24 -31.37 -16.22
CA LYS A 76 0.44 -32.46 -15.49
C LYS A 76 -0.46 -33.67 -15.38
N ARG A 77 0.11 -34.86 -15.58
CA ARG A 77 -0.57 -36.13 -15.35
C ARG A 77 -0.26 -36.65 -13.95
N LYS A 78 -1.28 -37.11 -13.21
CA LYS A 78 -1.05 -37.86 -11.96
C LYS A 78 -0.60 -39.28 -12.28
N LEU A 79 0.58 -39.67 -11.80
CA LEU A 79 1.21 -40.99 -12.02
C LEU A 79 0.26 -42.17 -11.72
N LEU A 80 -0.49 -42.11 -10.62
CA LEU A 80 -1.35 -43.22 -10.14
C LEU A 80 -2.74 -43.31 -10.80
N SER A 81 -3.27 -42.23 -11.38
CA SER A 81 -4.69 -42.17 -11.77
C SER A 81 -4.91 -41.76 -13.23
N LYS A 82 -3.83 -41.48 -13.99
CA LYS A 82 -3.86 -40.91 -15.36
C LYS A 82 -4.69 -39.61 -15.52
N LYS A 83 -5.27 -39.06 -14.45
CA LYS A 83 -6.06 -37.82 -14.46
C LYS A 83 -5.18 -36.60 -14.76
N ARG A 84 -5.66 -35.73 -15.63
CA ARG A 84 -4.98 -34.49 -16.06
C ARG A 84 -5.26 -33.34 -15.10
N LEU A 85 -4.22 -32.57 -14.80
CA LEU A 85 -4.27 -31.36 -13.98
C LEU A 85 -3.74 -30.18 -14.79
N TYR A 86 -4.57 -29.15 -14.92
CA TYR A 86 -4.29 -27.95 -15.71
C TYR A 86 -3.82 -26.83 -14.79
N LYS A 87 -2.64 -26.26 -15.07
CA LYS A 87 -2.11 -25.11 -14.32
C LYS A 87 -2.49 -23.81 -15.00
N VAL A 88 -3.59 -23.21 -14.55
CA VAL A 88 -4.14 -21.99 -15.13
C VAL A 88 -3.78 -20.79 -14.26
N ALA A 89 -3.21 -19.76 -14.85
CA ALA A 89 -3.05 -18.46 -14.22
C ALA A 89 -4.20 -17.55 -14.64
N ASP A 90 -5.06 -17.24 -13.67
CA ASP A 90 -6.12 -16.26 -13.81
C ASP A 90 -5.58 -14.87 -13.42
N PRO A 91 -5.65 -13.85 -14.29
CA PRO A 91 -5.25 -12.49 -13.95
C PRO A 91 -5.91 -11.93 -12.67
N ALA A 92 -7.12 -12.38 -12.32
CA ALA A 92 -7.86 -11.92 -11.15
C ALA A 92 -7.59 -12.73 -9.87
N ARG A 93 -7.20 -14.01 -10.00
CA ARG A 93 -7.10 -14.96 -8.88
C ARG A 93 -5.70 -15.57 -8.69
N GLY A 94 -4.79 -15.36 -9.62
CA GLY A 94 -3.44 -15.93 -9.61
C GLY A 94 -3.40 -17.35 -10.19
N LEU A 95 -2.35 -18.11 -9.82
CA LEU A 95 -2.11 -19.47 -10.30
C LEU A 95 -2.98 -20.48 -9.56
N VAL A 96 -3.84 -21.17 -10.31
CA VAL A 96 -4.77 -22.19 -9.83
C VAL A 96 -4.51 -23.50 -10.57
N THR A 97 -4.70 -24.64 -9.89
CA THR A 97 -4.67 -25.96 -10.52
C THR A 97 -6.09 -26.50 -10.60
N ILE A 98 -6.53 -26.87 -11.80
CA ILE A 98 -7.90 -27.28 -12.09
C ILE A 98 -7.88 -28.72 -12.63
N ASN A 99 -8.86 -29.52 -12.25
CA ASN A 99 -9.11 -30.85 -12.82
C ASN A 99 -9.76 -30.73 -14.21
N GLU A 100 -9.56 -31.76 -15.02
CA GLU A 100 -10.05 -31.81 -16.41
C GLU A 100 -11.53 -31.48 -16.59
N GLN A 101 -12.43 -32.06 -15.79
CA GLN A 101 -13.88 -31.83 -15.90
C GLN A 101 -14.26 -30.35 -15.71
N ASN A 102 -13.66 -29.66 -14.73
CA ASN A 102 -13.94 -28.25 -14.51
C ASN A 102 -13.27 -27.37 -15.57
N PHE A 103 -12.11 -27.81 -16.08
CA PHE A 103 -11.40 -27.12 -17.15
C PHE A 103 -12.21 -27.14 -18.45
N THR A 104 -12.62 -28.31 -18.94
CA THR A 104 -13.39 -28.43 -20.19
C THR A 104 -14.74 -27.73 -20.10
N LYS A 105 -15.45 -27.88 -18.96
CA LYS A 105 -16.71 -27.16 -18.71
C LYS A 105 -16.56 -25.65 -18.86
N SER A 106 -15.48 -25.08 -18.32
CA SER A 106 -15.25 -23.64 -18.32
C SER A 106 -14.66 -23.12 -19.64
N TRP A 107 -13.81 -23.91 -20.29
CA TRP A 107 -13.13 -23.51 -21.51
C TRP A 107 -14.02 -23.64 -22.75
N TYR A 108 -14.84 -24.70 -22.84
CA TYR A 108 -15.72 -24.91 -23.98
C TYR A 108 -17.04 -24.14 -23.89
N LYS A 109 -17.57 -23.96 -22.68
CA LYS A 109 -18.85 -23.28 -22.36
C LYS A 109 -19.91 -23.43 -23.48
N GLY A 110 -20.36 -24.67 -23.70
CA GLY A 110 -21.41 -24.99 -24.68
C GLY A 110 -20.94 -25.26 -26.12
N SER A 111 -19.66 -25.12 -26.42
CA SER A 111 -19.04 -25.55 -27.69
C SER A 111 -18.42 -26.94 -27.58
N LYS A 112 -18.05 -27.55 -28.72
CA LYS A 112 -17.30 -28.82 -28.76
C LYS A 112 -15.80 -28.62 -28.49
N ASP A 113 -15.28 -27.44 -28.86
CA ASP A 113 -13.86 -27.08 -28.79
C ASP A 113 -13.66 -25.73 -28.08
N GLY A 114 -12.46 -25.50 -27.56
CA GLY A 114 -12.09 -24.26 -26.86
C GLY A 114 -11.18 -23.38 -27.71
N VAL A 115 -11.33 -22.06 -27.59
CA VAL A 115 -10.48 -21.10 -28.32
C VAL A 115 -9.18 -20.87 -27.55
N ALA A 116 -8.05 -21.03 -28.24
CA ALA A 116 -6.72 -20.75 -27.74
C ALA A 116 -5.97 -19.80 -28.67
N LEU A 117 -5.17 -18.91 -28.06
CA LEU A 117 -4.13 -18.12 -28.71
C LEU A 117 -2.78 -18.72 -28.31
N LEU A 118 -2.15 -19.38 -29.28
CA LEU A 118 -0.82 -19.94 -29.19
C LEU A 118 0.19 -18.86 -29.55
N LEU A 119 1.27 -18.78 -28.78
CA LEU A 119 2.29 -17.74 -28.90
C LEU A 119 3.66 -18.41 -28.94
N ASP A 120 4.35 -18.26 -30.07
CA ASP A 120 5.71 -18.76 -30.25
C ASP A 120 6.70 -17.60 -30.31
N PRO A 121 7.78 -17.62 -29.51
CA PRO A 121 8.77 -16.56 -29.54
C PRO A 121 9.54 -16.60 -30.87
N THR A 122 9.73 -15.43 -31.50
CA THR A 122 10.64 -15.29 -32.66
C THR A 122 11.95 -14.62 -32.25
N GLU A 123 12.94 -14.59 -33.14
CA GLU A 123 14.19 -13.84 -32.93
C GLU A 123 13.95 -12.35 -32.63
N LYS A 124 12.84 -11.79 -33.14
CA LYS A 124 12.41 -10.42 -32.85
C LYS A 124 12.10 -10.19 -31.37
N LEU A 125 11.67 -11.22 -30.64
CA LEU A 125 11.44 -11.11 -29.19
C LEU A 125 12.75 -10.81 -28.45
N ASN A 126 13.84 -11.47 -28.84
CA ASN A 126 15.14 -11.30 -28.19
C ASN A 126 15.71 -9.91 -28.46
N SER A 127 15.61 -9.42 -29.69
CA SER A 127 16.04 -8.08 -30.09
C SER A 127 15.06 -6.96 -29.72
N PHE A 128 13.84 -7.29 -29.25
CA PHE A 128 12.88 -6.32 -28.76
C PHE A 128 13.47 -5.55 -27.58
N LYS A 129 13.79 -4.27 -27.84
CA LYS A 129 14.18 -3.31 -26.82
C LYS A 129 12.94 -2.96 -26.01
N LEU A 130 13.00 -3.23 -24.71
CA LEU A 130 11.90 -2.83 -23.83
C LEU A 130 11.77 -1.31 -23.90
N PRO A 131 10.55 -0.78 -24.12
CA PRO A 131 10.31 0.64 -23.98
C PRO A 131 10.80 1.06 -22.58
N GLU A 132 11.60 2.13 -22.50
CA GLU A 132 12.03 2.64 -21.20
C GLU A 132 10.79 2.96 -20.36
N GLU A 133 10.59 2.15 -19.32
CA GLU A 133 9.53 2.41 -18.39
C GLU A 133 9.90 3.69 -17.64
N LYS A 134 9.18 4.77 -17.93
CA LYS A 134 9.11 5.94 -17.04
C LYS A 134 8.36 5.51 -15.79
N SER A 135 8.97 4.64 -15.00
CA SER A 135 8.56 4.45 -13.61
C SER A 135 8.46 5.84 -13.00
N ILE A 136 7.35 6.14 -12.33
CA ILE A 136 7.22 7.35 -11.54
C ILE A 136 8.23 7.19 -10.41
N LYS A 137 9.48 7.58 -10.68
CA LYS A 137 10.55 7.60 -9.70
C LYS A 137 10.13 8.61 -8.63
N LEU A 138 10.47 8.35 -7.37
CA LEU A 138 10.31 9.33 -6.29
C LEU A 138 10.85 10.71 -6.71
N LYS A 139 11.88 10.72 -7.56
CA LYS A 139 12.45 11.89 -8.24
C LYS A 139 11.44 12.75 -9.03
N TYR A 140 10.48 12.14 -9.72
CA TYR A 140 9.41 12.87 -10.42
C TYR A 140 8.47 13.54 -9.43
N LEU A 141 8.14 12.86 -8.33
CA LEU A 141 7.31 13.43 -7.28
C LEU A 141 8.02 14.59 -6.55
N LEU A 142 9.31 14.43 -6.27
CA LEU A 142 10.15 15.49 -5.70
C LEU A 142 10.29 16.71 -6.62
N ASN A 143 10.10 16.55 -7.94
CA ASN A 143 10.10 17.71 -8.85
C ASN A 143 8.92 18.66 -8.58
N PHE A 144 7.79 18.19 -8.04
CA PHE A 144 6.67 19.08 -7.68
C PHE A 144 7.00 19.97 -6.47
N LEU A 145 7.99 19.60 -5.66
CA LEU A 145 8.46 20.40 -4.52
C LEU A 145 9.56 21.39 -4.91
N LYS A 146 10.22 21.21 -6.06
CA LYS A 146 11.30 22.11 -6.53
C LYS A 146 10.92 23.58 -6.66
N PRO A 147 9.68 23.97 -7.04
CA PRO A 147 9.27 25.37 -7.06
C PRO A 147 9.25 26.00 -5.65
N TYR A 148 9.04 25.18 -4.61
CA TYR A 148 8.82 25.61 -3.23
C TYR A 148 10.04 25.40 -2.34
N LYS A 149 11.25 25.58 -2.88
CA LYS A 149 12.52 25.32 -2.15
C LYS A 149 12.66 26.19 -0.90
N LYS A 150 12.18 27.43 -0.92
CA LYS A 150 12.27 28.36 0.22
C LYS A 150 11.41 27.87 1.38
N GLU A 151 10.20 27.44 1.07
CA GLU A 151 9.22 26.93 2.02
C GLU A 151 9.65 25.57 2.57
N VAL A 152 10.20 24.69 1.72
CA VAL A 152 10.83 23.44 2.17
C VAL A 152 12.01 23.71 3.10
N PHE A 153 12.83 24.73 2.81
CA PHE A 153 13.92 25.13 3.69
C PHE A 153 13.42 25.68 5.03
N GLN A 154 12.36 26.49 5.04
CA GLN A 154 11.69 26.93 6.28
C GLN A 154 11.17 25.75 7.10
N LEU A 155 10.61 24.71 6.45
CA LEU A 155 10.18 23.49 7.13
C LEU A 155 11.35 22.69 7.72
N LEU A 156 12.49 22.64 7.03
CA LEU A 156 13.71 22.01 7.55
C LEU A 156 14.30 22.79 8.74
N LEU A 157 14.31 24.12 8.67
CA LEU A 157 14.70 24.97 9.80
C LEU A 157 13.76 24.81 10.99
N GLY A 158 12.43 24.82 10.74
CA GLY A 158 11.42 24.57 11.76
C GLY A 158 11.54 23.17 12.38
N LEU A 159 11.91 22.16 11.58
CA LEU A 159 12.23 20.82 12.06
C LEU A 159 13.40 20.86 13.02
N PHE A 160 14.52 21.48 12.63
CA PHE A 160 15.70 21.56 13.47
C PHE A 160 15.45 22.33 14.77
N ALA A 161 14.80 23.50 14.69
CA ALA A 161 14.45 24.31 15.85
C ALA A 161 13.44 23.60 16.77
N GLY A 162 12.43 22.93 16.20
CA GLY A 162 11.47 22.13 16.97
C GLY A 162 12.12 20.95 17.67
N SER A 163 13.05 20.25 17.01
CA SER A 163 13.86 19.18 17.62
C SER A 163 14.70 19.69 18.78
N LEU A 164 15.34 20.87 18.63
CA LEU A 164 16.12 21.49 19.71
C LEU A 164 15.25 21.85 20.92
N PHE A 165 14.11 22.51 20.73
CA PHE A 165 13.20 22.81 21.84
C PHE A 165 12.68 21.55 22.50
N SER A 166 12.33 20.52 21.73
CA SER A 166 11.89 19.24 22.27
C SER A 166 12.96 18.56 23.13
N LEU A 167 14.25 18.75 22.80
CA LEU A 167 15.39 18.21 23.54
C LEU A 167 15.68 18.99 24.83
N ILE A 168 15.35 20.28 24.89
CA ILE A 168 15.60 21.09 26.10
C ILE A 168 14.69 20.67 27.27
N PHE A 169 13.46 20.24 27.00
CA PHE A 169 12.50 19.84 28.05
C PHE A 169 13.03 18.78 29.04
N PRO A 170 13.62 17.64 28.61
CA PRO A 170 14.18 16.67 29.54
C PRO A 170 15.22 17.27 30.51
N PHE A 171 16.11 18.14 30.02
CA PHE A 171 17.12 18.80 30.86
C PHE A 171 16.51 19.82 31.81
N LEU A 172 15.45 20.53 31.41
CA LEU A 172 14.73 21.41 32.32
C LEU A 172 14.01 20.62 33.41
N THR A 173 13.44 19.46 33.08
CA THR A 173 12.85 18.56 34.08
C THR A 173 13.91 18.04 35.03
N GLN A 174 15.10 17.65 34.55
CA GLN A 174 16.21 17.28 35.42
C GLN A 174 16.62 18.43 36.35
N ALA A 175 16.86 19.61 35.78
CA ALA A 175 17.29 20.79 36.55
C ALA A 175 16.24 21.22 37.59
N LEU A 176 14.95 21.06 37.29
CA LEU A 176 13.87 21.36 38.22
C LEU A 176 14.02 20.54 39.51
N ILE A 177 14.36 19.27 39.38
CA ILE A 177 14.49 18.33 40.50
C ILE A 177 15.83 18.54 41.20
N ASP A 178 16.93 18.37 40.47
CA ASP A 178 18.29 18.32 41.05
C ASP A 178 18.77 19.70 41.52
N LYS A 179 18.37 20.79 40.84
CA LYS A 179 18.79 22.15 41.21
C LYS A 179 17.71 22.94 41.96
N GLY A 180 16.44 22.67 41.67
CA GLY A 180 15.32 23.37 42.29
C GLY A 180 14.87 22.70 43.59
N ILE A 181 14.33 21.49 43.48
CA ILE A 181 13.72 20.76 44.61
C ILE A 181 14.77 20.33 45.62
N GLU A 182 15.87 19.70 45.18
CA GLU A 182 16.91 19.20 46.08
C GLU A 182 17.55 20.31 46.92
N ASN A 183 17.75 21.50 46.32
CA ASN A 183 18.26 22.69 47.02
C ASN A 183 17.18 23.49 47.76
N ASN A 184 15.92 23.02 47.79
CA ASN A 184 14.78 23.71 48.39
C ASN A 184 14.60 25.18 47.94
N SER A 185 14.97 25.49 46.69
CA SER A 185 14.98 26.87 46.16
C SER A 185 13.79 27.13 45.24
N LEU A 186 12.73 27.72 45.81
CA LEU A 186 11.54 28.11 45.05
C LEU A 186 11.84 29.11 43.92
N ASN A 187 12.85 29.96 44.08
CA ASN A 187 13.27 30.91 43.05
C ASN A 187 13.82 30.18 41.81
N ILE A 188 14.65 29.14 42.00
CA ILE A 188 15.17 28.32 40.89
C ILE A 188 14.03 27.54 40.22
N VAL A 189 13.13 26.96 41.03
CA VAL A 189 11.93 26.27 40.53
C VAL A 189 11.09 27.21 39.65
N PHE A 190 10.78 28.41 40.12
CA PHE A 190 10.00 29.40 39.36
C PHE A 190 10.69 29.79 38.05
N LEU A 191 12.01 30.04 38.08
CA LEU A 191 12.78 30.39 36.89
C LEU A 191 12.76 29.26 35.83
N ILE A 192 12.91 28.00 36.26
CA ILE A 192 12.87 26.84 35.36
C ILE A 192 11.47 26.66 34.77
N LEU A 193 10.41 26.78 35.58
CA LEU A 193 9.04 26.69 35.08
C LEU A 193 8.72 27.83 34.11
N LEU A 194 9.18 29.05 34.40
CA LEU A 194 9.04 30.18 33.48
C LEU A 194 9.77 29.92 32.15
N ALA A 195 10.99 29.36 32.21
CA ALA A 195 11.73 28.95 31.01
C ALA A 195 10.98 27.87 30.21
N GLN A 196 10.38 26.87 30.88
CA GLN A 196 9.55 25.86 30.22
C GLN A 196 8.35 26.49 29.50
N VAL A 197 7.68 27.48 30.11
CA VAL A 197 6.57 28.20 29.47
C VAL A 197 7.03 28.95 28.22
N PHE A 198 8.15 29.69 28.29
CA PHE A 198 8.67 30.41 27.13
C PHE A 198 9.10 29.47 26.00
N ILE A 199 9.76 28.35 26.32
CA ILE A 199 10.15 27.33 25.34
C ILE A 199 8.92 26.66 24.73
N PHE A 200 7.89 26.37 25.54
CA PHE A 200 6.62 25.83 25.06
C PHE A 200 5.93 26.79 24.10
N LEU A 201 5.88 28.09 24.41
CA LEU A 201 5.33 29.11 23.51
C LEU A 201 6.13 29.19 22.20
N GLY A 202 7.46 29.19 22.27
CA GLY A 202 8.32 29.17 21.09
C GLY A 202 8.10 27.92 20.22
N PHE A 203 8.00 26.75 20.85
CA PHE A 203 7.66 25.50 20.17
C PHE A 203 6.28 25.58 19.50
N MET A 204 5.27 26.14 20.18
CA MET A 204 3.93 26.32 19.61
C MET A 204 3.93 27.23 18.38
N VAL A 205 4.68 28.33 18.41
CA VAL A 205 4.82 29.23 17.25
C VAL A 205 5.45 28.49 16.07
N ILE A 206 6.51 27.70 16.29
CA ILE A 206 7.13 26.89 15.23
C ILE A 206 6.13 25.89 14.65
N GLU A 207 5.35 25.21 15.49
CA GLU A 207 4.32 24.26 15.06
C GLU A 207 3.24 24.91 14.19
N ILE A 208 2.77 26.12 14.57
CA ILE A 208 1.80 26.90 13.79
C ILE A 208 2.38 27.28 12.43
N VAL A 209 3.58 27.88 12.40
CA VAL A 209 4.25 28.28 11.16
C VAL A 209 4.45 27.06 10.26
N ARG A 210 4.89 25.92 10.82
CA ARG A 210 5.07 24.68 10.09
C ARG A 210 3.76 24.20 9.46
N ASN A 211 2.66 24.18 10.22
CA ASN A 211 1.36 23.73 9.73
C ASN A 211 0.83 24.64 8.61
N TRP A 212 1.03 25.95 8.70
CA TRP A 212 0.67 26.90 7.64
C TRP A 212 1.51 26.71 6.38
N VAL A 213 2.83 26.61 6.52
CA VAL A 213 3.72 26.38 5.37
C VAL A 213 3.40 25.04 4.70
N MET A 214 3.14 23.99 5.49
CA MET A 214 2.73 22.68 4.99
C MET A 214 1.40 22.74 4.22
N LEU A 215 0.40 23.47 4.74
CA LEU A 215 -0.88 23.69 4.05
C LEU A 215 -0.69 24.45 2.74
N TYR A 216 0.11 25.51 2.75
CA TYR A 216 0.39 26.32 1.57
C TYR A 216 1.05 25.49 0.46
N ILE A 217 2.13 24.75 0.77
CA ILE A 217 2.79 23.86 -0.20
C ILE A 217 1.82 22.77 -0.65
N GLY A 218 1.10 22.13 0.28
CA GLY A 218 0.15 21.06 -0.02
C GLY A 218 -0.93 21.47 -1.01
N ALA A 219 -1.60 22.58 -0.73
CA ALA A 219 -2.65 23.11 -1.61
C ALA A 219 -2.10 23.48 -3.00
N ARG A 220 -0.94 24.16 -3.07
CA ARG A 220 -0.34 24.59 -4.34
C ARG A 220 0.15 23.41 -5.19
N VAL A 221 0.74 22.40 -4.55
CA VAL A 221 1.11 21.14 -5.21
C VAL A 221 -0.14 20.42 -5.72
N ASN A 222 -1.21 20.32 -4.92
CA ASN A 222 -2.46 19.69 -5.34
C ASN A 222 -3.05 20.37 -6.59
N ILE A 223 -3.18 21.70 -6.54
CA ILE A 223 -3.70 22.51 -7.65
C ILE A 223 -2.86 22.30 -8.91
N THR A 224 -1.53 22.31 -8.78
CA THR A 224 -0.61 22.13 -9.93
C THR A 224 -0.76 20.75 -10.54
N ILE A 225 -0.88 19.69 -9.72
CA ILE A 225 -1.05 18.32 -10.20
C ILE A 225 -2.37 18.17 -10.93
N ILE A 226 -3.47 18.64 -10.34
CA ILE A 226 -4.82 18.56 -10.94
C ILE A 226 -4.89 19.40 -12.23
N SER A 227 -4.36 20.62 -12.22
CA SER A 227 -4.32 21.49 -13.40
C SER A 227 -3.55 20.85 -14.56
N ASN A 228 -2.37 20.29 -14.30
CA ASN A 228 -1.59 19.57 -15.32
C ASN A 228 -2.30 18.33 -15.85
N PHE A 229 -2.99 17.60 -14.97
CA PHE A 229 -3.80 16.44 -15.35
C PHE A 229 -4.95 16.85 -16.28
N LEU A 230 -5.73 17.87 -15.90
CA LEU A 230 -6.82 18.40 -16.72
C LEU A 230 -6.32 18.95 -18.06
N LYS A 231 -5.24 19.75 -18.06
CA LYS A 231 -4.60 20.24 -19.29
C LYS A 231 -4.21 19.08 -20.21
N LYS A 232 -3.66 18.00 -19.67
CA LYS A 232 -3.28 16.84 -20.48
C LYS A 232 -4.49 16.11 -21.04
N ILE A 233 -5.55 15.92 -20.23
CA ILE A 233 -6.79 15.28 -20.68
C ILE A 233 -7.41 16.03 -21.84
N LEU A 234 -7.55 17.35 -21.72
CA LEU A 234 -8.18 18.19 -22.75
C LEU A 234 -7.43 18.17 -24.09
N GLN A 235 -6.14 17.76 -24.11
CA GLN A 235 -5.34 17.61 -25.32
C GLN A 235 -5.42 16.20 -25.94
N LEU A 236 -6.10 15.24 -25.31
CA LEU A 236 -6.19 13.88 -25.83
C LEU A 236 -7.24 13.78 -26.95
N PRO A 237 -7.02 12.90 -27.95
CA PRO A 237 -7.97 12.69 -29.03
C PRO A 237 -9.27 12.07 -28.51
N ILE A 238 -10.39 12.33 -29.19
CA ILE A 238 -11.72 11.85 -28.78
C ILE A 238 -11.78 10.33 -28.53
N ARG A 239 -11.03 9.54 -29.34
CA ARG A 239 -10.89 8.08 -29.19
C ARG A 239 -10.44 7.65 -27.79
N PHE A 240 -9.69 8.49 -27.07
CA PHE A 240 -9.30 8.19 -25.70
C PHE A 240 -10.51 8.17 -24.75
N PHE A 241 -11.45 9.10 -24.94
CA PHE A 241 -12.67 9.24 -24.13
C PHE A 241 -13.71 8.16 -24.44
N ASP A 242 -13.68 7.61 -25.65
CA ASP A 242 -14.53 6.48 -26.02
C ASP A 242 -14.20 5.21 -25.21
N THR A 243 -13.00 5.10 -24.64
CA THR A 243 -12.55 3.89 -23.90
C THR A 243 -12.54 4.05 -22.38
N LYS A 244 -12.91 5.22 -21.84
CA LYS A 244 -12.83 5.54 -20.41
C LYS A 244 -14.15 6.04 -19.85
N GLN A 245 -14.47 5.65 -18.62
CA GLN A 245 -15.66 6.13 -17.92
C GLN A 245 -15.34 7.40 -17.13
N VAL A 246 -16.35 8.22 -16.84
CA VAL A 246 -16.22 9.41 -15.96
C VAL A 246 -15.63 9.02 -14.59
N GLY A 247 -15.99 7.83 -14.09
CA GLY A 247 -15.44 7.26 -12.85
C GLY A 247 -13.92 7.07 -12.87
N ASP A 248 -13.33 6.70 -14.02
CA ASP A 248 -11.87 6.53 -14.15
C ASP A 248 -11.13 7.85 -13.94
N PHE A 249 -11.71 8.96 -14.42
CA PHE A 249 -11.15 10.29 -14.25
C PHE A 249 -11.25 10.77 -12.81
N ASN A 250 -12.41 10.59 -12.18
CA ASN A 250 -12.60 10.93 -10.77
C ASN A 250 -11.66 10.13 -9.86
N GLN A 251 -11.47 8.84 -10.13
CA GLN A 251 -10.52 8.02 -9.38
C GLN A 251 -9.09 8.55 -9.51
N ARG A 252 -8.64 8.90 -10.73
CA ARG A 252 -7.30 9.49 -10.94
C ARG A 252 -7.11 10.82 -10.20
N ILE A 253 -8.14 11.67 -10.14
CA ILE A 253 -8.09 12.93 -9.37
C ILE A 253 -7.96 12.62 -7.88
N GLN A 254 -8.69 11.64 -7.35
CA GLN A 254 -8.58 11.21 -5.96
C GLN A 254 -7.19 10.60 -5.65
N ASP A 255 -6.63 9.84 -6.58
CA ASP A 255 -5.29 9.27 -6.46
C ASP A 255 -4.22 10.38 -6.36
N HIS A 256 -4.40 11.48 -7.10
CA HIS A 256 -3.52 12.65 -6.99
C HIS A 256 -3.56 13.31 -5.61
N ALA A 257 -4.74 13.42 -4.99
CA ALA A 257 -4.85 13.93 -3.61
C ALA A 257 -4.13 13.03 -2.59
N ARG A 258 -4.15 11.70 -2.81
CA ARG A 258 -3.38 10.76 -1.98
C ARG A 258 -1.87 10.96 -2.13
N ILE A 259 -1.40 11.16 -3.36
CA ILE A 259 0.01 11.43 -3.67
C ILE A 259 0.46 12.75 -3.03
N GLU A 260 -0.37 13.79 -3.11
CA GLU A 260 -0.12 15.07 -2.46
C GLU A 260 0.05 14.89 -0.95
N LYS A 261 -0.93 14.28 -0.27
CA LYS A 261 -0.87 14.00 1.18
C LYS A 261 0.38 13.23 1.59
N PHE A 262 0.85 12.32 0.74
CA PHE A 262 2.09 11.59 0.97
C PHE A 262 3.32 12.53 0.90
N LEU A 263 3.38 13.42 -0.09
CA LEU A 263 4.50 14.32 -0.32
C LEU A 263 4.58 15.48 0.67
N THR A 264 3.44 16.01 1.10
CA THR A 264 3.38 17.27 1.85
C THR A 264 3.26 17.04 3.34
N SER A 265 2.46 16.06 3.78
CA SER A 265 2.17 15.85 5.20
C SER A 265 2.90 14.64 5.79
N GLN A 266 2.57 13.43 5.30
CA GLN A 266 2.98 12.21 5.99
C GLN A 266 4.50 11.98 5.92
N SER A 267 5.14 12.31 4.81
CA SER A 267 6.60 12.16 4.65
C SER A 267 7.38 13.09 5.58
N LEU A 268 7.05 14.38 5.60
CA LEU A 268 7.71 15.36 6.47
C LEU A 268 7.52 15.06 7.96
N ILE A 269 6.30 14.69 8.39
CA ILE A 269 6.05 14.25 9.77
C ILE A 269 6.90 13.03 10.14
N THR A 270 7.07 12.10 9.20
CA THR A 270 7.89 10.91 9.42
C THR A 270 9.37 11.26 9.49
N MET A 271 9.86 12.17 8.65
CA MET A 271 11.24 12.67 8.73
C MET A 271 11.50 13.38 10.06
N PHE A 272 10.59 14.26 10.51
CA PHE A 272 10.66 14.92 11.82
C PHE A 272 10.72 13.90 12.96
N SER A 273 9.82 12.92 12.91
CA SER A 273 9.76 11.82 13.87
C SER A 273 11.08 11.03 13.94
N LEU A 274 11.69 10.75 12.78
CA LEU A 274 12.96 10.02 12.72
C LEU A 274 14.12 10.84 13.27
N VAL A 275 14.19 12.14 12.97
CA VAL A 275 15.23 13.03 13.50
C VAL A 275 15.10 13.15 15.02
N ASN A 276 13.91 13.42 15.55
CA ASN A 276 13.67 13.46 17.00
C ASN A 276 14.00 12.13 17.66
N PHE A 277 13.61 11.02 17.04
CA PHE A 277 13.95 9.69 17.56
C PHE A 277 15.47 9.49 17.66
N SER A 278 16.22 9.85 16.60
CA SER A 278 17.68 9.75 16.59
C SER A 278 18.33 10.65 17.64
N VAL A 279 17.86 11.90 17.77
CA VAL A 279 18.34 12.86 18.76
C VAL A 279 18.12 12.32 20.18
N PHE A 280 16.92 11.85 20.50
CA PHE A 280 16.61 11.28 21.81
C PHE A 280 17.38 9.99 22.09
N LEU A 281 17.69 9.19 21.08
CA LEU A 281 18.52 7.99 21.24
C LEU A 281 19.94 8.36 21.65
N ILE A 282 20.52 9.42 21.06
CA ILE A 282 21.85 9.94 21.43
C ILE A 282 21.82 10.48 22.87
N VAL A 283 20.78 11.21 23.26
CA VAL A 283 20.67 11.72 24.64
C VAL A 283 20.49 10.57 25.64
N LEU A 284 19.73 9.53 25.30
CA LEU A 284 19.57 8.38 26.17
C LEU A 284 20.88 7.61 26.37
N LEU A 285 21.73 7.54 25.33
CA LEU A 285 23.08 7.00 25.43
C LEU A 285 23.96 7.79 26.39
N TYR A 286 23.79 9.12 26.46
CA TYR A 286 24.51 9.97 27.40
C TYR A 286 24.12 9.69 28.86
N TYR A 287 22.84 9.39 29.14
CA TYR A 287 22.39 9.09 30.51
C TYR A 287 22.84 7.71 31.00
N ASP A 288 22.46 6.62 30.31
CA ASP A 288 22.86 5.27 30.73
C ASP A 288 22.74 4.24 29.58
N TYR A 289 23.82 3.47 29.40
CA TYR A 289 23.91 2.49 28.32
C TYR A 289 23.01 1.24 28.54
N LYS A 290 22.72 0.86 29.79
CA LYS A 290 21.86 -0.30 30.12
C LYS A 290 20.41 0.03 29.77
N ILE A 291 19.95 1.21 30.16
CA ILE A 291 18.63 1.76 29.82
C ILE A 291 18.45 1.79 28.30
N LEU A 292 19.44 2.32 27.56
CA LEU A 292 19.42 2.35 26.10
C LEU A 292 19.30 0.94 25.49
N THR A 293 20.09 -0.02 25.99
CA THR A 293 20.12 -1.39 25.46
C THR A 293 18.76 -2.05 25.61
N VAL A 294 18.17 -2.00 26.81
CA VAL A 294 16.83 -2.56 27.07
C VAL A 294 15.76 -1.85 26.25
N PHE A 295 15.81 -0.52 26.18
CA PHE A 295 14.90 0.26 25.36
C PHE A 295 14.96 -0.15 23.88
N THR A 296 16.16 -0.30 23.32
CA THR A 296 16.38 -0.62 21.91
C THR A 296 15.92 -2.04 21.57
N ILE A 297 16.19 -3.01 22.45
CA ILE A 297 15.75 -4.41 22.27
C ILE A 297 14.21 -4.49 22.26
N LEU A 298 13.54 -3.90 23.25
CA LEU A 298 12.07 -3.95 23.35
C LEU A 298 11.39 -3.18 22.20
N THR A 299 12.01 -2.08 21.79
CA THR A 299 11.62 -1.35 20.58
C THR A 299 11.73 -2.21 19.32
N ALA A 300 12.85 -2.93 19.14
CA ALA A 300 13.03 -3.83 18.01
C ALA A 300 11.96 -4.94 18.01
N ILE A 301 11.63 -5.50 19.18
CA ILE A 301 10.55 -6.48 19.33
C ILE A 301 9.19 -5.89 18.90
N ALA A 302 8.87 -4.65 19.30
CA ALA A 302 7.64 -3.97 18.89
C ALA A 302 7.55 -3.73 17.37
N ILE A 303 8.68 -3.40 16.74
CA ILE A 303 8.78 -3.25 15.28
C ILE A 303 8.58 -4.59 14.59
N ILE A 304 9.26 -5.64 15.04
CA ILE A 304 9.14 -6.99 14.50
C ILE A 304 7.70 -7.46 14.59
N TRP A 305 7.06 -7.28 15.76
CA TRP A 305 5.64 -7.56 15.97
C TRP A 305 4.78 -6.90 14.89
N SER A 306 4.96 -5.59 14.65
CA SER A 306 4.20 -4.85 13.64
C SER A 306 4.44 -5.37 12.21
N ILE A 307 5.67 -5.75 11.86
CA ILE A 307 6.04 -6.27 10.54
C ILE A 307 5.36 -7.61 10.24
N LEU A 308 5.16 -8.47 11.24
CA LEU A 308 4.55 -9.80 11.06
C LEU A 308 3.13 -9.71 10.47
N PHE A 309 2.37 -8.66 10.80
CA PHE A 309 0.99 -8.47 10.33
C PHE A 309 0.90 -7.87 8.92
N LEU A 310 1.97 -7.25 8.39
CA LEU A 310 1.95 -6.56 7.10
C LEU A 310 1.54 -7.48 5.94
N LYS A 311 1.98 -8.75 5.95
CA LYS A 311 1.63 -9.71 4.89
C LYS A 311 0.15 -10.05 4.89
N LYS A 312 -0.45 -10.31 6.06
CA LYS A 312 -1.87 -10.65 6.19
C LYS A 312 -2.75 -9.44 5.88
N ARG A 313 -2.33 -8.26 6.36
CA ARG A 313 -3.00 -6.98 6.08
C ARG A 313 -3.07 -6.70 4.58
N LYS A 314 -1.95 -6.83 3.87
CA LYS A 314 -1.89 -6.67 2.41
C LYS A 314 -2.90 -7.54 1.65
N THR A 315 -3.11 -8.78 2.08
CA THR A 315 -4.12 -9.66 1.46
C THR A 315 -5.54 -9.18 1.74
N LEU A 316 -5.83 -8.74 2.97
CA LEU A 316 -7.15 -8.20 3.32
C LEU A 316 -7.45 -6.87 2.62
N ASP A 317 -6.46 -5.99 2.52
CA ASP A 317 -6.57 -4.74 1.77
C ASP A 317 -6.90 -4.99 0.28
N TYR A 318 -6.37 -6.08 -0.30
CA TYR A 318 -6.72 -6.51 -1.65
C TYR A 318 -8.21 -6.87 -1.78
N TYR A 319 -8.72 -7.72 -0.88
CA TYR A 319 -10.15 -8.08 -0.88
C TYR A 319 -11.05 -6.88 -0.58
N LEU A 320 -10.61 -5.98 0.30
CA LEU A 320 -11.32 -4.74 0.59
C LEU A 320 -11.43 -3.88 -0.67
N PHE A 321 -10.32 -3.69 -1.38
CA PHE A 321 -10.31 -2.94 -2.62
C PHE A 321 -11.23 -3.58 -3.68
N GLN A 322 -11.19 -4.90 -3.84
CA GLN A 322 -12.02 -5.62 -4.80
C GLN A 322 -13.50 -5.44 -4.50
N ASN A 323 -13.93 -5.70 -3.26
CA ASN A 323 -15.33 -5.57 -2.86
C ASN A 323 -15.80 -4.10 -2.90
N LYS A 324 -14.92 -3.13 -2.63
CA LYS A 324 -15.24 -1.69 -2.77
C LYS A 324 -15.47 -1.31 -4.23
N SER A 325 -14.70 -1.89 -5.15
CA SER A 325 -14.86 -1.66 -6.58
C SER A 325 -16.18 -2.27 -7.07
N GLU A 326 -16.48 -3.52 -6.69
CA GLU A 326 -17.76 -4.20 -6.98
C GLU A 326 -18.96 -3.39 -6.45
N ASN A 327 -18.82 -2.80 -5.26
CA ASN A 327 -19.86 -1.91 -4.72
C ASN A 327 -20.04 -0.63 -5.53
N GLN A 328 -18.94 0.02 -5.93
CA GLN A 328 -19.00 1.25 -6.72
C GLN A 328 -19.63 1.00 -8.10
N GLU A 329 -19.27 -0.12 -8.73
CA GLU A 329 -19.84 -0.58 -9.99
C GLU A 329 -21.33 -0.88 -9.86
N SER A 330 -21.73 -1.63 -8.82
CA SER A 330 -23.15 -1.92 -8.55
C SER A 330 -23.97 -0.63 -8.36
N ILE A 331 -23.46 0.36 -7.62
CA ILE A 331 -24.14 1.65 -7.46
C ILE A 331 -24.26 2.39 -8.80
N TYR A 332 -23.20 2.37 -9.61
CA TYR A 332 -23.21 3.00 -10.94
C TYR A 332 -24.23 2.34 -11.88
N GLU A 333 -24.31 1.01 -11.89
CA GLU A 333 -25.31 0.25 -12.65
C GLU A 333 -26.74 0.57 -12.19
N LEU A 334 -26.98 0.64 -10.88
CA LEU A 334 -28.29 0.98 -10.32
C LEU A 334 -28.77 2.36 -10.76
N ILE A 335 -27.89 3.36 -10.75
CA ILE A 335 -28.22 4.74 -11.08
C ILE A 335 -28.45 4.89 -12.59
N ASN A 336 -27.55 4.34 -13.42
CA ASN A 336 -27.68 4.49 -14.87
C ASN A 336 -28.79 3.62 -15.47
N GLY A 337 -29.05 2.44 -14.88
CA GLY A 337 -30.12 1.53 -15.31
C GLY A 337 -31.44 1.73 -14.57
N VAL A 338 -31.63 2.88 -13.90
CA VAL A 338 -32.80 3.10 -13.04
C VAL A 338 -34.12 3.03 -13.82
N GLN A 339 -34.12 3.48 -15.07
CA GLN A 339 -35.30 3.46 -15.93
C GLN A 339 -35.73 2.03 -16.23
N GLU A 340 -34.80 1.18 -16.63
CA GLU A 340 -35.04 -0.23 -16.92
C GLU A 340 -35.44 -1.01 -15.67
N ILE A 341 -34.78 -0.74 -14.53
CA ILE A 341 -35.12 -1.37 -13.25
C ILE A 341 -36.56 -1.05 -12.85
N LYS A 342 -36.98 0.21 -13.03
CA LYS A 342 -38.35 0.68 -12.74
C LYS A 342 -39.38 0.07 -13.70
N LEU A 343 -39.09 0.06 -15.00
CA LEU A 343 -39.98 -0.52 -16.01
C LEU A 343 -40.21 -2.03 -15.79
N ASN A 344 -39.22 -2.73 -15.24
CA ASN A 344 -39.29 -4.16 -14.97
C ASN A 344 -39.62 -4.52 -13.50
N ASN A 345 -39.90 -3.54 -12.63
CA ASN A 345 -40.20 -3.73 -11.20
C ASN A 345 -39.14 -4.57 -10.44
N PHE A 346 -37.86 -4.38 -10.76
CA PHE A 346 -36.73 -5.15 -10.19
C PHE A 346 -35.99 -4.43 -9.05
N GLU A 347 -36.56 -3.39 -8.43
CA GLU A 347 -35.89 -2.58 -7.41
C GLU A 347 -35.45 -3.42 -6.21
N ASN A 348 -36.35 -4.27 -5.69
CA ASN A 348 -36.05 -5.10 -4.52
C ASN A 348 -34.98 -6.16 -4.84
N TYR A 349 -34.99 -6.72 -6.06
CA TYR A 349 -33.99 -7.69 -6.48
C TYR A 349 -32.61 -7.03 -6.55
N LYS A 350 -32.51 -5.91 -7.25
CA LYS A 350 -31.26 -5.17 -7.43
C LYS A 350 -30.72 -4.59 -6.12
N ARG A 351 -31.60 -4.12 -5.22
CA ARG A 351 -31.21 -3.72 -3.85
C ARG A 351 -30.63 -4.90 -3.06
N ARG A 352 -31.25 -6.08 -3.11
CA ARG A 352 -30.75 -7.29 -2.43
C ARG A 352 -29.42 -7.78 -3.01
N GLU A 353 -29.19 -7.64 -4.31
CA GLU A 353 -27.87 -7.90 -4.91
C GLU A 353 -26.79 -6.99 -4.31
N TRP A 354 -27.08 -5.70 -4.20
CA TRP A 354 -26.19 -4.73 -3.57
C TRP A 354 -25.97 -5.00 -2.08
N GLU A 355 -27.03 -5.36 -1.33
CA GLU A 355 -26.94 -5.75 0.09
C GLU A 355 -25.97 -6.93 0.30
N LYS A 356 -25.94 -7.91 -0.62
CA LYS A 356 -24.96 -9.02 -0.55
C LYS A 356 -23.52 -8.53 -0.68
N ILE A 357 -23.26 -7.53 -1.54
CA ILE A 357 -21.93 -6.92 -1.67
C ILE A 357 -21.56 -6.21 -0.37
N GLN A 358 -22.50 -5.51 0.26
CA GLN A 358 -22.30 -4.87 1.56
C GLN A 358 -21.97 -5.89 2.67
N ILE A 359 -22.63 -7.04 2.71
CA ILE A 359 -22.31 -8.11 3.66
C ILE A 359 -20.87 -8.63 3.44
N LYS A 360 -20.45 -8.84 2.19
CA LYS A 360 -19.04 -9.21 1.88
C LYS A 360 -18.06 -8.13 2.35
N LEU A 361 -18.36 -6.85 2.09
CA LEU A 361 -17.56 -5.70 2.53
C LEU A 361 -17.43 -5.67 4.05
N PHE A 362 -18.55 -5.82 4.75
CA PHE A 362 -18.60 -5.87 6.21
C PHE A 362 -17.74 -7.00 6.76
N GLY A 363 -17.83 -8.21 6.18
CA GLY A 363 -16.99 -9.34 6.57
C GLY A 363 -15.49 -9.10 6.40
N VAL A 364 -15.05 -8.42 5.33
CA VAL A 364 -13.64 -8.04 5.14
C VAL A 364 -13.23 -6.93 6.11
N ASN A 365 -14.07 -5.92 6.33
CA ASN A 365 -13.82 -4.86 7.29
C ASN A 365 -13.68 -5.40 8.72
N LEU A 366 -14.51 -6.35 9.14
CA LEU A 366 -14.38 -7.02 10.43
C LEU A 366 -13.05 -7.78 10.55
N LYS A 367 -12.61 -8.48 9.50
CA LYS A 367 -11.31 -9.17 9.49
C LYS A 367 -10.15 -8.17 9.58
N LEU A 368 -10.24 -7.04 8.90
CA LEU A 368 -9.25 -5.96 8.98
C LEU A 368 -9.23 -5.30 10.36
N LEU A 369 -10.40 -5.03 10.93
CA LEU A 369 -10.54 -4.44 12.25
C LEU A 369 -9.92 -5.35 13.32
N LYS A 370 -10.27 -6.64 13.32
CA LYS A 370 -9.66 -7.63 14.22
C LYS A 370 -8.14 -7.66 14.04
N LEU A 371 -7.64 -7.73 12.80
CA LEU A 371 -6.21 -7.73 12.51
C LEU A 371 -5.50 -6.48 13.07
N ASN A 372 -6.07 -5.29 12.82
CA ASN A 372 -5.52 -4.03 13.30
C ASN A 372 -5.56 -3.93 14.83
N GLN A 373 -6.64 -4.39 15.48
CA GLN A 373 -6.74 -4.41 16.93
C GLN A 373 -5.66 -5.31 17.55
N PHE A 374 -5.49 -6.55 17.08
CA PHE A 374 -4.42 -7.42 17.57
C PHE A 374 -3.03 -6.83 17.36
N GLN A 375 -2.80 -6.20 16.21
CA GLN A 375 -1.52 -5.55 15.92
C GLN A 375 -1.27 -4.34 16.85
N LEU A 376 -2.25 -3.44 17.01
CA LEU A 376 -2.15 -2.24 17.82
C LEU A 376 -2.06 -2.58 19.32
N LEU A 377 -2.95 -3.43 19.84
CA LEU A 377 -2.93 -3.85 21.24
C LEU A 377 -1.63 -4.56 21.60
N GLY A 378 -1.14 -5.47 20.75
CA GLY A 378 0.15 -6.11 21.00
C GLY A 378 1.32 -5.12 20.96
N TYR A 379 1.29 -4.14 20.05
CA TYR A 379 2.29 -3.09 20.00
C TYR A 379 2.24 -2.17 21.24
N ASP A 380 1.06 -1.71 21.64
CA ASP A 380 0.88 -0.85 22.81
C ASP A 380 1.22 -1.61 24.10
N PHE A 381 0.91 -2.91 24.19
CA PHE A 381 1.33 -3.78 25.29
C PHE A 381 2.86 -3.86 25.40
N ILE A 382 3.56 -4.12 24.31
CA ILE A 382 5.04 -4.17 24.31
C ILE A 382 5.62 -2.82 24.73
N ASN A 383 5.05 -1.70 24.26
CA ASN A 383 5.52 -0.37 24.67
C ASN A 383 5.21 -0.04 26.13
N GLN A 384 4.06 -0.45 26.65
CA GLN A 384 3.74 -0.25 28.06
C GLN A 384 4.66 -1.08 28.95
N LEU A 385 4.91 -2.34 28.57
CA LEU A 385 5.87 -3.20 29.26
C LEU A 385 7.28 -2.60 29.21
N LYS A 386 7.70 -2.08 28.06
CA LYS A 386 8.96 -1.33 27.90
C LYS A 386 9.04 -0.15 28.84
N ASN A 387 8.00 0.70 28.90
CA ASN A 387 7.99 1.85 29.81
C ASN A 387 8.15 1.39 31.27
N ILE A 388 7.41 0.36 31.70
CA ILE A 388 7.52 -0.18 33.06
C ILE A 388 8.93 -0.71 33.36
N LEU A 389 9.49 -1.54 32.46
CA LEU A 389 10.81 -2.13 32.66
C LEU A 389 11.92 -1.08 32.67
N VAL A 390 11.85 -0.10 31.77
CA VAL A 390 12.86 0.97 31.74
C VAL A 390 12.75 1.86 32.97
N THR A 391 11.53 2.23 33.40
CA THR A 391 11.33 2.96 34.66
C THR A 391 11.86 2.20 35.85
N PHE A 392 11.67 0.87 35.91
CA PHE A 392 12.24 0.03 36.97
C PHE A 392 13.77 0.04 36.98
N ILE A 393 14.41 -0.08 35.80
CA ILE A 393 15.86 -0.02 35.69
C ILE A 393 16.38 1.37 36.10
N ALA A 394 15.74 2.44 35.63
CA ALA A 394 16.09 3.79 36.01
C ALA A 394 15.98 3.99 37.54
N ALA A 395 14.87 3.59 38.15
CA ALA A 395 14.71 3.65 39.61
C ALA A 395 15.79 2.86 40.36
N ARG A 396 16.15 1.67 39.87
CA ARG A 396 17.24 0.88 40.44
C ARG A 396 18.59 1.61 40.33
N GLU A 397 18.91 2.22 39.19
CA GLU A 397 20.17 2.96 39.01
C GLU A 397 20.20 4.24 39.85
N VAL A 398 19.05 4.87 40.14
CA VAL A 398 18.94 5.97 41.14
C VAL A 398 19.27 5.47 42.54
N ILE A 399 18.69 4.34 42.97
CA ILE A 399 18.92 3.76 44.30
C ILE A 399 20.40 3.38 44.50
N ILE A 400 21.06 2.90 43.44
CA ILE A 400 22.48 2.55 43.46
C ILE A 400 23.37 3.81 43.46
N GLY A 401 22.83 4.98 43.10
CA GLY A 401 23.54 6.26 43.03
C GLY A 401 24.28 6.51 41.71
N ASN A 402 23.97 5.76 40.64
CA ASN A 402 24.59 5.94 39.33
C ASN A 402 23.96 7.08 38.52
N ILE A 403 22.67 7.38 38.76
CA ILE A 403 21.94 8.48 38.14
C ILE A 403 21.13 9.25 39.19
N THR A 404 20.85 10.53 38.96
CA THR A 404 20.04 11.35 39.88
C THR A 404 18.54 11.11 39.70
N LEU A 405 17.74 11.55 40.67
CA LEU A 405 16.27 11.53 40.56
C LEU A 405 15.79 12.38 39.37
N GLY A 406 16.41 13.54 39.13
CA GLY A 406 16.13 14.37 37.97
C GLY A 406 16.47 13.69 36.64
N GLU A 407 17.58 12.96 36.57
CA GLU A 407 17.96 12.18 35.38
C GLU A 407 16.94 11.07 35.08
N MET A 408 16.46 10.36 36.10
CA MET A 408 15.39 9.38 35.94
C MET A 408 14.12 10.02 35.34
N LEU A 409 13.74 11.21 35.80
CA LEU A 409 12.56 11.91 35.28
C LEU A 409 12.78 12.45 33.85
N ALA A 410 14.00 12.88 33.52
CA ALA A 410 14.38 13.22 32.14
C ALA A 410 14.31 11.99 31.21
N VAL A 411 14.83 10.84 31.66
CA VAL A 411 14.74 9.56 30.95
C VAL A 411 13.27 9.16 30.72
N ALA A 412 12.42 9.27 31.73
CA ALA A 412 10.98 8.98 31.61
C ALA A 412 10.30 9.88 30.55
N TYR A 413 10.64 11.17 30.51
CA TYR A 413 10.15 12.09 29.48
C TYR A 413 10.60 11.67 28.07
N ILE A 414 11.89 11.36 27.91
CA ILE A 414 12.48 10.93 26.62
C ILE A 414 11.77 9.69 26.09
N ILE A 415 11.56 8.67 26.93
CA ILE A 415 10.87 7.43 26.56
C ILE A 415 9.43 7.71 26.07
N GLY A 416 8.73 8.63 26.76
CA GLY A 416 7.40 9.08 26.37
C GLY A 416 7.38 9.66 24.95
N GLN A 417 8.32 10.56 24.64
CA GLN A 417 8.43 11.18 23.31
C GLN A 417 8.81 10.17 22.22
N MET A 418 9.69 9.22 22.53
CA MET A 418 10.13 8.19 21.57
C MET A 418 9.03 7.20 21.16
N ASN A 419 7.88 7.17 21.83
CA ASN A 419 6.74 6.32 21.44
C ASN A 419 5.96 6.86 20.23
N SER A 420 6.01 8.17 19.97
CA SER A 420 5.28 8.83 18.88
C SER A 420 5.82 8.51 17.47
N PRO A 421 7.15 8.56 17.22
CA PRO A 421 7.73 8.28 15.89
C PRO A 421 7.31 6.98 15.24
N TYR A 422 7.16 5.92 16.04
CA TYR A 422 6.73 4.62 15.55
C TYR A 422 5.32 4.61 14.96
N LYS A 423 4.38 5.29 15.61
CA LYS A 423 3.00 5.42 15.11
C LYS A 423 3.01 6.16 13.76
N SER A 424 3.87 7.16 13.60
CA SER A 424 4.07 7.89 12.35
C SER A 424 4.65 7.01 11.24
N ILE A 425 5.67 6.19 11.53
CA ILE A 425 6.28 5.25 10.57
C ILE A 425 5.26 4.21 10.11
N GLY A 426 4.46 3.66 11.03
CA GLY A 426 3.38 2.73 10.69
C GLY A 426 2.35 3.34 9.73
N LYS A 427 1.92 4.58 9.98
CA LYS A 427 1.03 5.34 9.07
C LYS A 427 1.70 5.63 7.72
N PHE A 428 2.99 5.98 7.72
CA PHE A 428 3.76 6.22 6.50
C PHE A 428 3.81 4.98 5.59
N PHE A 429 4.11 3.81 6.13
CA PHE A 429 4.08 2.56 5.35
C PHE A 429 2.69 2.22 4.80
N GLN A 430 1.61 2.58 5.50
CA GLN A 430 0.24 2.44 5.00
C GLN A 430 -0.01 3.34 3.79
N VAL A 431 0.38 4.62 3.88
CA VAL A 431 0.22 5.58 2.78
C VAL A 431 1.07 5.19 1.58
N ILE A 432 2.33 4.78 1.79
CA ILE A 432 3.20 4.24 0.73
C ILE A 432 2.57 3.04 0.06
N SER A 433 2.06 2.10 0.85
CA SER A 433 1.45 0.89 0.33
C SER A 433 0.28 1.26 -0.58
N GLY A 434 -0.62 2.14 -0.14
CA GLY A 434 -1.70 2.69 -0.97
C GLY A 434 -1.19 3.32 -2.27
N CYS A 435 -0.19 4.22 -2.19
CA CYS A 435 0.38 4.90 -3.34
C CYS A 435 1.16 3.96 -4.29
N GLN A 436 1.75 2.87 -3.80
CA GLN A 436 2.46 1.88 -4.60
C GLN A 436 1.52 0.83 -5.21
N PHE A 437 0.37 0.57 -4.59
CA PHE A 437 -0.63 -0.37 -5.10
C PHE A 437 -1.34 0.17 -6.36
N GLU A 438 -1.53 1.48 -6.49
CA GLU A 438 -2.06 2.10 -7.72
C GLU A 438 -1.18 1.78 -8.96
N PRO A 439 0.15 2.05 -8.98
CA PRO A 439 0.99 1.77 -10.14
C PRO A 439 1.44 0.30 -10.25
N ARG A 440 1.59 -0.47 -9.15
CA ARG A 440 2.00 -1.89 -9.23
C ARG A 440 0.89 -2.87 -9.61
N LYS A 441 -0.38 -2.46 -9.60
CA LYS A 441 -1.45 -3.19 -10.31
C LYS A 441 -1.14 -3.34 -11.80
N ALA A 442 -0.25 -2.51 -12.34
CA ALA A 442 0.24 -2.59 -13.70
C ALA A 442 1.47 -3.49 -13.92
N SER A 443 2.02 -4.23 -12.93
CA SER A 443 3.26 -5.00 -13.18
C SER A 443 3.46 -6.35 -12.49
N ARG A 444 2.65 -6.78 -11.51
CA ARG A 444 2.92 -8.07 -10.83
C ARG A 444 1.81 -9.11 -10.95
N GLY A 445 1.96 -9.97 -11.96
CA GLY A 445 1.48 -11.36 -11.87
C GLY A 445 2.28 -12.09 -10.77
N THR A 446 1.59 -12.62 -9.77
CA THR A 446 2.18 -13.20 -8.57
C THR A 446 2.99 -14.48 -8.83
N LYS A 447 4.20 -14.58 -8.27
CA LYS A 447 4.91 -15.86 -8.05
C LYS A 447 4.13 -16.70 -7.01
N PRO A 448 3.99 -18.03 -7.18
CA PRO A 448 3.28 -18.88 -6.24
C PRO A 448 4.13 -19.15 -4.99
N ARG A 449 3.52 -19.02 -3.79
CA ARG A 449 3.99 -19.70 -2.58
C ARG A 449 3.15 -20.95 -2.35
N ARG A 450 3.85 -22.04 -2.00
CA ARG A 450 3.33 -23.39 -1.78
C ARG A 450 2.23 -23.41 -0.71
N GLY A 451 1.13 -24.08 -1.04
CA GLY A 451 0.30 -24.90 -0.15
C GLY A 451 -0.40 -24.21 1.01
N ARG A 452 -1.70 -23.92 0.84
CA ARG A 452 -2.75 -24.24 1.82
C ARG A 452 -4.12 -24.24 1.14
N ASN A 453 -4.86 -25.29 1.41
CA ASN A 453 -6.12 -25.70 0.77
C ASN A 453 -7.29 -24.84 1.31
N PRO A 454 -8.02 -24.05 0.50
CA PRO A 454 -9.19 -23.32 0.95
C PRO A 454 -10.44 -24.20 0.75
N ARG A 455 -10.66 -25.14 1.65
CA ARG A 455 -11.90 -25.93 1.73
C ARG A 455 -12.27 -26.16 3.19
N THR A 456 -12.62 -25.10 3.90
CA THR A 456 -13.36 -25.13 5.17
C THR A 456 -13.52 -23.67 5.61
N ASP A 457 -14.63 -23.02 5.21
CA ASP A 457 -15.21 -21.88 5.97
C ASP A 457 -16.54 -21.39 5.34
N TYR A 458 -17.36 -22.32 4.86
CA TYR A 458 -18.73 -22.05 4.45
C TYR A 458 -19.66 -23.10 5.06
N THR A 459 -19.73 -23.09 6.39
CA THR A 459 -20.80 -23.74 7.17
C THR A 459 -20.69 -23.25 8.61
N ARG A 460 -21.31 -22.11 8.88
CA ARG A 460 -22.12 -21.82 10.07
C ARG A 460 -22.68 -20.40 9.92
N ILE A 461 -24.01 -20.38 9.84
CA ILE A 461 -24.89 -19.21 9.85
C ILE A 461 -24.71 -18.48 11.19
#